data_AF-A0A7J5PJF0-F1
#
_entry.id   AF-A0A7J5PJF0-F1
#
_cell.length_a   1.000
_cell.length_b   1.000
_cell.length_c   1.000
_cell.angle_alpha   90.00
_cell.angle_beta   90.00
_cell.angle_gamma   90.00
#
_symmetry.space_group_name_H-M   'P 1'
#
loop_
_entity.id
_entity.type
_entity.pdbx_description
1 polymer ?
#
loop_
_entity_poly.entity_id
_entity_poly.type
_entity_poly.pdbx_seq_one_letter_code
_entity_poly.pdbx_strand_id
1 'polypeptide(L)'
;MQLKDIDITKYDTILLDRDGTINVHIIGGYVCRWADFEFIPDVVETIAKWSKKVKYIFIITNQRGIGRGKYTDKDLADIHQHMCEEIEAYGGRIDKIYYCSALSDDDERRKPHTGMFLEVMKDFPDVKLCDCVMIGDGEVDMKFAENCGIDGIRVDSLKKDNGSYYTVKARMD
;
A
#
# COMPACT_ATOMS: atom_id res chain seq x y z
N MET A 1 13.00 5.59 -7.87
CA MET A 1 13.14 5.73 -6.42
C MET A 1 12.51 4.52 -5.74
N GLN A 2 13.22 3.84 -4.83
CA GLN A 2 12.69 2.72 -4.04
C GLN A 2 12.26 3.20 -2.65
N LEU A 3 11.49 2.40 -1.90
CA LEU A 3 11.05 2.75 -0.55
C LEU A 3 12.23 3.13 0.36
N LYS A 4 13.33 2.36 0.30
CA LYS A 4 14.52 2.61 1.13
C LYS A 4 15.18 3.97 0.90
N ASP A 5 14.88 4.63 -0.23
CA ASP A 5 15.46 5.92 -0.61
C ASP A 5 14.63 7.11 -0.09
N ILE A 6 13.43 6.87 0.47
CA ILE A 6 12.52 7.92 0.90
C ILE A 6 12.95 8.47 2.27
N ASP A 7 13.13 9.79 2.32
CA ASP A 7 13.24 10.52 3.57
C ASP A 7 11.86 10.70 4.21
N ILE A 8 11.66 10.04 5.34
CA ILE A 8 10.40 10.08 6.10
C ILE A 8 10.47 11.00 7.32
N THR A 9 11.55 11.77 7.51
CA THR A 9 11.79 12.54 8.75
C THR A 9 10.70 13.57 9.07
N LYS A 10 9.97 14.05 8.05
CA LYS A 10 8.83 14.97 8.20
C LYS A 10 7.55 14.28 8.69
N TYR A 11 7.42 12.97 8.49
CA TYR A 11 6.15 12.26 8.66
C TYR A 11 6.14 11.43 9.94
N ASP A 12 4.99 11.39 10.61
CA ASP A 12 4.72 10.46 11.71
C ASP A 12 3.70 9.38 11.33
N THR A 13 3.06 9.51 10.16
CA THR A 13 2.05 8.59 9.65
C THR A 13 2.32 8.26 8.19
N ILE A 14 2.54 6.99 7.89
CA ILE A 14 2.83 6.50 6.53
C ILE A 14 1.67 5.65 6.06
N LEU A 15 1.16 5.93 4.86
CA LEU A 15 0.15 5.13 4.16
C LEU A 15 0.83 4.49 2.95
N LEU A 16 0.74 3.17 2.84
CA LEU A 16 1.36 2.39 1.77
C LEU A 16 0.30 1.77 0.86
N ASP A 17 0.48 1.87 -0.45
CA ASP A 17 -0.15 0.90 -1.34
C ASP A 17 0.49 -0.50 -1.18
N ARG A 18 -0.18 -1.54 -1.67
CA ARG A 18 0.28 -2.93 -1.59
C ARG A 18 0.93 -3.40 -2.90
N ASP A 19 0.16 -3.44 -3.98
CA ASP A 19 0.51 -4.12 -5.23
C ASP A 19 1.33 -3.21 -6.17
N GLY A 20 2.65 -3.39 -6.16
CA GLY A 20 3.63 -2.55 -6.86
C GLY A 20 4.45 -1.67 -5.90
N THR A 21 4.10 -1.69 -4.61
CA THR A 21 4.74 -0.87 -3.57
C THR A 21 5.36 -1.74 -2.47
N ILE A 22 4.57 -2.65 -1.88
CA ILE A 22 5.05 -3.64 -0.90
C ILE A 22 5.39 -4.96 -1.61
N ASN A 23 4.48 -5.44 -2.44
CA ASN A 23 4.66 -6.67 -3.23
C ASN A 23 4.75 -6.38 -4.73
N VAL A 24 5.28 -7.34 -5.48
CA VAL A 24 5.36 -7.27 -6.93
C VAL A 24 3.95 -7.17 -7.52
N HIS A 25 3.75 -6.23 -8.46
CA HIS A 25 2.47 -6.05 -9.16
C HIS A 25 2.32 -7.10 -10.28
N ILE A 26 1.28 -7.93 -10.22
CA ILE A 26 0.97 -8.90 -11.29
C ILE A 26 0.16 -8.21 -12.39
N ILE A 27 0.73 -8.07 -13.58
CA ILE A 27 0.06 -7.47 -14.73
C ILE A 27 -1.00 -8.42 -15.28
N GLY A 28 -2.21 -7.89 -15.52
CA GLY A 28 -3.35 -8.67 -16.03
C GLY A 28 -3.91 -9.68 -15.03
N GLY A 29 -3.43 -9.68 -13.79
CA GLY A 29 -3.80 -10.65 -12.75
C GLY A 29 -3.97 -10.01 -11.38
N TYR A 30 -4.07 -10.86 -10.35
CA TYR A 30 -4.18 -10.47 -8.95
C TYR A 30 -3.36 -11.44 -8.11
N VAL A 31 -2.81 -10.97 -6.99
CA VAL A 31 -2.27 -11.85 -5.94
C VAL A 31 -3.47 -12.46 -5.21
N CYS A 32 -3.76 -13.74 -5.49
CA CYS A 32 -4.99 -14.39 -5.05
C CYS A 32 -4.80 -15.29 -3.81
N ARG A 33 -3.54 -15.62 -3.49
CA ARG A 33 -3.13 -16.45 -2.36
C ARG A 33 -1.70 -16.09 -1.95
N TRP A 34 -1.29 -16.48 -0.75
CA TRP A 34 0.05 -16.20 -0.22
C TRP A 34 1.19 -16.66 -1.15
N ALA A 35 1.04 -17.82 -1.81
CA ALA A 35 2.06 -18.34 -2.73
C ALA A 35 2.31 -17.46 -3.98
N ASP A 36 1.41 -16.54 -4.30
CA ASP A 36 1.58 -15.58 -5.39
C ASP A 36 2.21 -14.25 -4.89
N PHE A 37 2.31 -14.06 -3.57
CA PHE A 37 2.80 -12.84 -2.94
C PHE A 37 4.33 -12.86 -2.92
N GLU A 38 4.93 -11.84 -3.55
CA GLU A 38 6.38 -11.68 -3.61
C GLU A 38 6.72 -10.28 -3.11
N PHE A 39 7.45 -10.18 -1.99
CA PHE A 39 7.94 -8.90 -1.51
C PHE A 39 8.87 -8.25 -2.54
N ILE A 40 8.72 -6.93 -2.71
CA ILE A 40 9.72 -6.14 -3.42
C ILE A 40 11.00 -6.12 -2.57
N PRO A 41 12.20 -6.18 -3.18
CA PRO A 41 13.46 -6.16 -2.44
C PRO A 41 13.57 -5.00 -1.46
N ASP A 42 14.16 -5.26 -0.28
CA ASP A 42 14.41 -4.31 0.80
C ASP A 42 13.16 -3.73 1.51
N VAL A 43 11.94 -4.12 1.11
CA VAL A 43 10.70 -3.52 1.67
C VAL A 43 10.52 -3.86 3.15
N VAL A 44 10.70 -5.13 3.55
CA VAL A 44 10.48 -5.55 4.94
C VAL A 44 11.49 -4.88 5.88
N GLU A 45 12.75 -4.76 5.49
CA GLU A 45 13.78 -4.05 6.23
C GLU A 45 13.49 -2.54 6.30
N THR A 46 12.90 -1.98 5.24
CA THR A 46 12.54 -0.55 5.19
C THR A 46 11.38 -0.25 6.12
N ILE A 47 10.31 -1.05 6.07
CA ILE A 47 9.17 -0.92 6.99
C ILE A 47 9.62 -1.10 8.44
N ALA A 48 10.54 -2.05 8.71
CA ALA A 48 11.13 -2.22 10.04
C ALA A 48 11.90 -0.98 10.54
N LYS A 49 12.64 -0.30 9.66
CA LYS A 49 13.33 0.95 9.99
C LYS A 49 12.34 2.09 10.25
N TRP A 50 11.30 2.22 9.43
CA TRP A 50 10.28 3.25 9.59
C TRP A 50 9.45 3.05 10.85
N SER A 51 9.13 1.82 11.19
CA SER A 51 8.38 1.46 12.40
C SER A 51 9.02 2.06 13.66
N LYS A 52 10.35 2.18 13.72
CA LYS A 52 11.05 2.75 14.89
C LYS A 52 10.99 4.28 14.96
N LYS A 53 10.52 4.95 13.91
CA LYS A 53 10.59 6.40 13.72
C LYS A 53 9.23 7.06 13.65
N VAL A 54 8.26 6.39 13.02
CA VAL A 54 6.92 6.92 12.83
C VAL A 54 5.96 6.35 13.87
N LYS A 55 4.83 7.03 14.05
CA LYS A 55 3.76 6.61 14.94
C LYS A 55 2.93 5.51 14.30
N TYR A 56 2.50 5.71 13.06
CA TYR A 56 1.62 4.77 12.36
C TYR A 56 2.11 4.41 10.96
N ILE A 57 1.92 3.14 10.60
CA ILE A 57 2.06 2.62 9.24
C ILE A 57 0.78 1.89 8.87
N PHE A 58 0.07 2.42 7.88
CA PHE A 58 -1.16 1.84 7.35
C PHE A 58 -0.94 1.31 5.93
N ILE A 59 -1.70 0.29 5.55
CA ILE A 59 -1.84 -0.12 4.15
C ILE A 59 -3.19 0.33 3.63
N ILE A 60 -3.22 1.01 2.48
CA ILE A 60 -4.41 1.48 1.79
C ILE A 60 -4.44 0.88 0.39
N THR A 61 -5.34 -0.07 0.11
CA THR A 61 -5.26 -0.88 -1.11
C THR A 61 -6.59 -1.18 -1.79
N ASN A 62 -6.63 -1.08 -3.13
CA ASN A 62 -7.80 -1.46 -3.93
C ASN A 62 -7.70 -2.96 -4.28
N GLN A 63 -8.59 -3.80 -3.75
CA GLN A 63 -8.61 -5.26 -3.91
C GLN A 63 -9.79 -5.72 -4.77
N ARG A 64 -9.85 -5.21 -6.00
CA ARG A 64 -10.97 -5.44 -6.95
C ARG A 64 -11.14 -6.91 -7.36
N GLY A 65 -10.10 -7.74 -7.18
CA GLY A 65 -10.17 -9.17 -7.49
C GLY A 65 -11.25 -9.89 -6.68
N ILE A 66 -11.54 -9.42 -5.46
CA ILE A 66 -12.67 -9.91 -4.64
C ILE A 66 -14.01 -9.63 -5.32
N GLY A 67 -14.27 -8.36 -5.68
CA GLY A 67 -15.51 -8.00 -6.38
C GLY A 67 -15.68 -8.70 -7.72
N ARG A 68 -14.56 -9.12 -8.36
CA ARG A 68 -14.56 -9.92 -9.60
C ARG A 68 -14.63 -11.44 -9.37
N GLY A 69 -14.74 -11.90 -8.13
CA GLY A 69 -14.82 -13.32 -7.77
C GLY A 69 -13.53 -14.10 -8.03
N LYS A 70 -12.36 -13.46 -8.00
CA LYS A 70 -11.05 -14.11 -8.21
C LYS A 70 -10.51 -14.78 -6.95
N TYR A 71 -10.78 -14.19 -5.80
CA TYR A 71 -10.48 -14.71 -4.47
C TYR A 71 -11.48 -14.10 -3.47
N THR A 72 -11.52 -14.63 -2.26
CA THR A 72 -12.46 -14.23 -1.21
C THR A 72 -11.83 -13.29 -0.20
N ASP A 73 -12.64 -12.65 0.65
CA ASP A 73 -12.13 -11.88 1.79
C ASP A 73 -11.30 -12.75 2.75
N LYS A 74 -11.60 -14.05 2.84
CA LYS A 74 -10.79 -15.00 3.63
C LYS A 74 -9.41 -15.21 3.03
N ASP A 75 -9.32 -15.36 1.71
CA ASP A 75 -8.03 -15.49 1.01
C ASP A 75 -7.20 -14.20 1.15
N LEU A 76 -7.85 -13.04 1.10
CA LEU A 76 -7.18 -11.77 1.36
C LEU A 76 -6.67 -11.66 2.79
N ALA A 77 -7.47 -12.08 3.78
CA ALA A 77 -7.06 -12.10 5.17
C ALA A 77 -5.85 -13.01 5.42
N ASP A 78 -5.79 -14.17 4.76
CA ASP A 78 -4.65 -15.09 4.80
C ASP A 78 -3.37 -14.45 4.22
N ILE A 79 -3.47 -13.80 3.06
CA ILE A 79 -2.37 -13.02 2.47
C ILE A 79 -1.89 -11.93 3.43
N HIS A 80 -2.83 -11.15 3.99
CA HIS A 80 -2.50 -10.05 4.89
C HIS A 80 -1.87 -10.54 6.19
N GLN A 81 -2.34 -11.65 6.74
CA GLN A 81 -1.77 -12.25 7.94
C GLN A 81 -0.30 -12.63 7.69
N HIS A 82 -0.02 -13.43 6.67
CA HIS A 82 1.35 -13.83 6.36
C HIS A 82 2.27 -12.66 6.00
N MET A 83 1.75 -11.67 5.27
CA MET A 83 2.49 -10.44 5.00
C MET A 83 2.90 -9.71 6.28
N CYS A 84 1.97 -9.57 7.24
CA CYS A 84 2.27 -8.95 8.52
C CYS A 84 3.25 -9.77 9.35
N GLU A 85 3.09 -11.10 9.41
CA GLU A 85 4.00 -12.02 10.12
C GLU A 85 5.45 -11.87 9.61
N GLU A 86 5.65 -11.80 8.29
CA GLU A 86 6.98 -11.59 7.69
C GLU A 86 7.54 -10.20 8.03
N ILE A 87 6.72 -9.13 7.99
CA ILE A 87 7.15 -7.79 8.37
C ILE A 87 7.54 -7.74 9.86
N GLU A 88 6.76 -8.38 10.72
CA GLU A 88 7.01 -8.47 12.17
C GLU A 88 8.27 -9.27 12.50
N ALA A 89 8.56 -10.35 11.75
CA ALA A 89 9.79 -11.13 11.90
C ALA A 89 11.06 -10.28 11.70
N TYR A 90 10.97 -9.21 10.91
CA TYR A 90 12.04 -8.24 10.68
C TYR A 90 12.01 -7.05 11.67
N GLY A 91 11.07 -7.04 12.62
CA GLY A 91 10.87 -5.98 13.60
C GLY A 91 10.12 -4.77 13.06
N GLY A 92 9.38 -4.93 11.96
CA GLY A 92 8.41 -3.95 11.47
C GLY A 92 7.02 -4.14 12.06
N ARG A 93 6.11 -3.24 11.70
CA ARG A 93 4.68 -3.36 11.99
C ARG A 93 3.84 -2.74 10.90
N ILE A 94 2.59 -3.20 10.81
CA ILE A 94 1.50 -2.55 10.10
C ILE A 94 0.38 -2.35 11.11
N ASP A 95 0.05 -1.10 11.43
CA ASP A 95 -0.92 -0.76 12.48
C ASP A 95 -2.35 -1.09 12.05
N LYS A 96 -2.67 -0.92 10.76
CA LYS A 96 -3.95 -1.35 10.18
C LYS A 96 -3.90 -1.42 8.64
N ILE A 97 -4.72 -2.31 8.08
CA ILE A 97 -4.93 -2.43 6.64
C ILE A 97 -6.37 -2.02 6.32
N TYR A 98 -6.51 -1.07 5.39
CA TYR A 98 -7.78 -0.65 4.80
C TYR A 98 -7.78 -1.07 3.34
N TYR A 99 -8.86 -1.77 2.94
CA TYR A 99 -9.03 -2.17 1.56
C TYR A 99 -10.44 -1.93 1.04
N CYS A 100 -10.53 -1.69 -0.27
CA CYS A 100 -11.80 -1.58 -1.00
C CYS A 100 -11.87 -2.66 -2.09
N SER A 101 -12.92 -3.49 -2.05
CA SER A 101 -13.18 -4.55 -3.03
C SER A 101 -14.21 -4.15 -4.11
N ALA A 102 -14.73 -2.92 -4.04
CA ALA A 102 -15.78 -2.44 -4.93
C ALA A 102 -15.33 -2.40 -6.40
N LEU A 103 -16.24 -2.79 -7.29
CA LEU A 103 -16.04 -2.71 -8.74
C LEU A 103 -16.40 -1.35 -9.32
N SER A 104 -17.31 -0.62 -8.66
CA SER A 104 -17.68 0.74 -9.05
C SER A 104 -16.48 1.66 -8.91
N ASP A 105 -16.31 2.57 -9.87
CA ASP A 105 -15.33 3.64 -9.79
C ASP A 105 -15.87 4.82 -8.93
N ASP A 106 -17.18 4.84 -8.64
CA ASP A 106 -17.86 5.85 -7.82
C ASP A 106 -17.89 5.50 -6.32
N ASP A 107 -17.36 4.33 -5.93
CA ASP A 107 -17.32 3.94 -4.52
C ASP A 107 -16.38 4.85 -3.73
N GLU A 108 -16.91 5.54 -2.73
CA GLU A 108 -16.18 6.55 -1.95
C GLU A 108 -14.94 5.98 -1.23
N ARG A 109 -14.88 4.67 -0.96
CA ARG A 109 -13.72 4.03 -0.33
C ARG A 109 -12.62 3.73 -1.35
N ARG A 110 -12.96 3.59 -2.63
CA ARG A 110 -12.01 3.16 -3.65
C ARG A 110 -11.09 4.31 -4.04
N LYS A 111 -9.76 4.11 -3.95
CA LYS A 111 -8.80 5.11 -4.46
C LYS A 111 -9.13 5.42 -5.93
N PRO A 112 -9.19 6.70 -6.33
CA PRO A 112 -8.61 7.86 -5.64
C PRO A 112 -9.54 8.61 -4.67
N HIS A 113 -10.73 8.09 -4.36
CA HIS A 113 -11.62 8.68 -3.35
C HIS A 113 -11.08 8.49 -1.93
N THR A 114 -11.49 9.38 -1.02
CA THR A 114 -10.86 9.55 0.30
C THR A 114 -11.42 8.64 1.39
N GLY A 115 -12.41 7.80 1.11
CA GLY A 115 -13.17 7.06 2.13
C GLY A 115 -12.30 6.17 3.02
N MET A 116 -11.29 5.47 2.48
CA MET A 116 -10.35 4.69 3.31
C MET A 116 -9.50 5.58 4.23
N PHE A 117 -9.18 6.82 3.84
CA PHE A 117 -8.47 7.75 4.71
C PHE A 117 -9.38 8.36 5.77
N LEU A 118 -10.65 8.61 5.46
CA LEU A 118 -11.63 9.03 6.46
C LEU A 118 -11.81 7.95 7.54
N GLU A 119 -11.72 6.67 7.18
CA GLU A 119 -11.68 5.56 8.15
C GLU A 119 -10.41 5.61 9.03
N VAL A 120 -9.23 5.88 8.45
CA VAL A 120 -8.00 6.12 9.21
C VAL A 120 -8.19 7.22 10.25
N MET A 121 -8.69 8.38 9.83
CA MET A 121 -8.89 9.54 10.72
C MET A 121 -9.93 9.28 11.80
N LYS A 122 -10.93 8.43 11.52
CA LYS A 122 -11.95 8.03 12.50
C LYS A 122 -11.38 7.08 13.56
N ASP A 123 -10.60 6.09 13.12
CA ASP A 123 -10.05 5.05 14.00
C ASP A 123 -8.83 5.55 14.79
N PHE A 124 -8.10 6.52 14.24
CA PHE A 124 -6.89 7.13 14.80
C PHE A 124 -7.03 8.67 14.79
N PRO A 125 -7.83 9.24 15.71
CA PRO A 125 -8.18 10.67 15.70
C PRO A 125 -7.01 11.63 16.00
N ASP A 126 -5.87 11.08 16.38
CA ASP A 126 -4.61 11.78 16.64
C ASP A 126 -3.67 11.82 15.43
N VAL A 127 -4.06 11.23 14.30
CA VAL A 127 -3.41 11.41 12.99
C VAL A 127 -3.62 12.83 12.49
N LYS A 128 -2.57 13.44 11.93
CA LYS A 128 -2.61 14.80 11.38
C LYS A 128 -2.24 14.80 9.91
N LEU A 129 -3.02 15.50 9.10
CA LEU A 129 -2.82 15.59 7.64
C LEU A 129 -1.41 16.03 7.25
N CYS A 130 -0.88 17.05 7.94
CA CYS A 130 0.44 17.62 7.65
C CYS A 130 1.62 16.67 7.90
N ASP A 131 1.38 15.61 8.69
CA ASP A 131 2.38 14.61 9.10
C ASP A 131 2.15 13.26 8.39
N CYS A 132 1.21 13.22 7.43
CA CYS A 132 0.86 12.05 6.64
C CYS A 132 1.53 12.05 5.26
N VAL A 133 1.91 10.86 4.80
CA VAL A 133 2.34 10.63 3.41
C VAL A 133 1.72 9.36 2.84
N MET A 134 1.18 9.44 1.62
CA MET A 134 0.82 8.28 0.81
C MET A 134 1.99 7.91 -0.11
N ILE A 135 2.42 6.66 -0.01
CA ILE A 135 3.49 6.10 -0.83
C ILE A 135 2.88 5.00 -1.69
N GLY A 136 2.98 5.15 -3.01
CA GLY A 136 2.38 4.22 -3.98
C GLY A 136 3.05 4.29 -5.35
N ASP A 137 2.75 3.33 -6.22
CA ASP A 137 3.34 3.26 -7.56
C ASP A 137 2.45 3.87 -8.65
N GLY A 138 1.14 3.98 -8.39
CA GLY A 138 0.15 4.38 -9.37
C GLY A 138 -0.23 5.86 -9.30
N GLU A 139 -0.72 6.39 -10.42
CA GLU A 139 -1.41 7.69 -10.49
C GLU A 139 -2.58 7.77 -9.49
N VAL A 140 -3.25 6.63 -9.28
CA VAL A 140 -4.40 6.52 -8.37
C VAL A 140 -4.02 6.83 -6.93
N ASP A 141 -2.78 6.52 -6.52
CA ASP A 141 -2.27 6.78 -5.18
C ASP A 141 -1.93 8.26 -5.00
N MET A 142 -1.34 8.87 -6.04
CA MET A 142 -1.02 10.30 -6.00
C MET A 142 -2.28 11.15 -6.00
N LYS A 143 -3.29 10.77 -6.80
CA LYS A 143 -4.59 11.43 -6.78
C LYS A 143 -5.32 11.23 -5.46
N PHE A 144 -5.19 10.04 -4.84
CA PHE A 144 -5.70 9.81 -3.49
C PHE A 144 -5.04 10.74 -2.46
N ALA A 145 -3.71 10.87 -2.49
CA ALA A 145 -2.96 11.76 -1.62
C ALA A 145 -3.42 13.22 -1.76
N GLU A 146 -3.51 13.70 -3.00
CA GLU A 146 -3.99 15.03 -3.35
C GLU A 146 -5.42 15.27 -2.82
N ASN A 147 -6.34 14.34 -3.07
CA ASN A 147 -7.72 14.44 -2.61
C ASN A 147 -7.85 14.43 -1.08
N CYS A 148 -6.95 13.73 -0.40
CA CYS A 148 -6.88 13.69 1.07
C CYS A 148 -6.19 14.93 1.67
N GLY A 149 -5.50 15.74 0.86
CA GLY A 149 -4.71 16.87 1.34
C GLY A 149 -3.45 16.44 2.12
N ILE A 150 -2.85 15.32 1.76
CA ILE A 150 -1.61 14.78 2.36
C ILE A 150 -0.50 14.71 1.30
N ASP A 151 0.75 14.56 1.75
CA ASP A 151 1.87 14.43 0.81
C ASP A 151 1.78 13.09 0.05
N GLY A 152 2.15 13.10 -1.23
CA GLY A 152 2.20 11.92 -2.08
C GLY A 152 3.61 11.67 -2.60
N ILE A 153 4.12 10.45 -2.44
CA ILE A 153 5.42 10.04 -2.96
C ILE A 153 5.27 8.84 -3.89
N ARG A 154 5.67 9.01 -5.14
CA ARG A 154 5.65 7.94 -6.13
C ARG A 154 6.93 7.13 -6.10
N VAL A 155 6.81 5.80 -6.11
CA VAL A 155 7.95 4.87 -6.15
C VAL A 155 8.04 4.10 -7.46
N ASP A 156 9.22 3.56 -7.73
CA ASP A 156 9.43 2.62 -8.84
C ASP A 156 8.63 1.33 -8.55
N SER A 157 7.85 0.88 -9.53
CA SER A 157 7.04 -0.33 -9.41
C SER A 157 7.77 -1.53 -9.99
N LEU A 158 7.97 -2.59 -9.19
CA LEU A 158 8.40 -3.89 -9.73
C LEU A 158 7.16 -4.67 -10.17
N LYS A 159 7.12 -5.02 -11.46
CA LYS A 159 5.99 -5.68 -12.10
C LYS A 159 6.37 -7.04 -12.64
N LYS A 160 5.42 -7.98 -12.60
CA LYS A 160 5.52 -9.32 -13.15
C LYS A 160 4.46 -9.50 -14.23
N ASP A 161 4.89 -9.86 -15.44
CA ASP A 161 4.04 -10.14 -16.58
C ASP A 161 4.48 -11.46 -17.23
N ASN A 162 3.59 -12.45 -17.25
CA ASN A 162 3.85 -13.79 -17.77
C ASN A 162 5.18 -14.41 -17.27
N GLY A 163 5.50 -14.23 -15.99
CA GLY A 163 6.71 -14.74 -15.35
C GLY A 163 7.98 -13.90 -15.56
N SER A 164 7.92 -12.84 -16.39
CA SER A 164 9.01 -11.90 -16.58
C SER A 164 8.87 -10.68 -15.67
N TYR A 165 9.98 -10.22 -15.12
CA TYR A 165 10.02 -9.07 -14.21
C TYR A 165 10.55 -7.83 -14.93
N TYR A 166 9.93 -6.67 -14.67
CA TYR A 166 10.43 -5.38 -15.12
C TYR A 166 10.06 -4.26 -14.15
N THR A 167 10.83 -3.18 -14.15
CA THR A 167 10.58 -2.02 -13.29
C THR A 167 10.00 -0.87 -14.09
N VAL A 168 8.86 -0.34 -13.64
CA VAL A 168 8.33 0.95 -14.12
C VAL A 168 8.88 2.04 -13.22
N LYS A 169 9.67 2.96 -13.78
CA LYS A 169 10.24 4.08 -13.02
C LYS A 169 9.17 5.10 -12.67
N ALA A 170 9.22 5.61 -11.45
CA ALA A 170 8.49 6.83 -11.11
C ALA A 170 8.96 7.94 -12.05
N ARG A 171 8.06 8.49 -12.87
CA ARG A 171 8.37 9.67 -13.67
C ARG A 171 8.41 10.85 -12.71
N MET A 172 9.46 11.68 -12.82
CA MET A 172 9.47 13.01 -12.24
C MET A 172 8.83 13.91 -13.30
N ASP A 173 7.56 14.22 -13.11
CA ASP A 173 6.86 15.31 -13.79
C ASP A 173 7.34 16.68 -13.31
#